data_AF-A0AAD9V553-F1
#
_entry.id   AF-A0AAD9V553-F1
#
_cell.length_a   1.000
_cell.length_b   1.000
_cell.length_c   1.000
_cell.angle_alpha   90.00
_cell.angle_beta   90.00
_cell.angle_gamma   90.00
#
_symmetry.space_group_name_H-M   'P 1'
#
loop_
_entity.id
_entity.type
_entity.pdbx_description
1 polymer ?
#
loop_
_entity_poly.entity_id
_entity_poly.type
_entity_poly.pdbx_seq_one_letter_code
_entity_poly.pdbx_strand_id
1 'polypeptide(L)'
;MYFKVRKVQPRPILSRQKGPGAGESWCFCRQSCTAVLCILSFFYVYYFSCYMKYELRASYNLPYPQSFHSRCKGALTTLTKGHWKLRNVSKETFLSRKTLDAMLRERKGWPKRLFHGDLRCGPVFPLPRKTRNKNRPFVLDILGQCDSDSENYCCHGNTGWCGHGEKFCDCSTCINYKSFISAELAHWMPGSGCRVTNFTQFSACELLSNRLSSVTFIGDSLVRHFFSAMLLILTNDPLHGALKFNTPPNMRDICKSDSQFVDSICHVHTTMTWRDVADNPNFCNSWARFQLTYVKAYKVEVASLAHLAVRRLLDKVGSVVIMGIGIHNNFNSSAVIQKYLEPAVRMISTSKNGWPHLIWLSTHSMGPLKPISYHRDQGNSAITSFNENLAKYCQENNIAVFDSFNMTTGVHSFDGTHFGIGVNMMKVQILLNYLEEKYSPQ
;
A
#
# COMPACT_ATOMS: atom_id res chain seq x y z
N MET A 1 -6.34 -4.51 69.84
CA MET A 1 -5.08 -5.26 69.95
C MET A 1 -4.02 -4.51 69.15
N TYR A 2 -2.98 -4.03 69.84
CA TYR A 2 -1.82 -3.30 69.30
C TYR A 2 -0.91 -4.22 68.47
N PHE A 3 -0.23 -3.67 67.45
CA PHE A 3 1.23 -3.81 67.17
C PHE A 3 1.56 -2.91 65.95
N LYS A 4 2.11 -1.70 66.11
CA LYS A 4 3.48 -1.24 66.45
C LYS A 4 4.38 -1.04 65.22
N VAL A 5 4.56 0.23 64.88
CA VAL A 5 5.44 0.81 63.86
C VAL A 5 6.90 0.87 64.38
N ARG A 6 7.90 0.69 63.50
CA ARG A 6 9.26 1.23 63.69
C ARG A 6 9.73 1.94 62.42
N LYS A 7 9.97 3.25 62.56
CA LYS A 7 10.75 4.13 61.67
C LYS A 7 12.23 4.02 62.04
N VAL A 8 13.13 4.15 61.07
CA VAL A 8 14.54 4.47 61.31
C VAL A 8 14.93 5.69 60.46
N GLN A 9 15.54 6.66 61.13
CA GLN A 9 16.07 7.94 60.63
C GLN A 9 17.60 7.87 60.37
N PRO A 10 18.18 8.85 59.66
CA PRO A 10 19.58 8.85 59.21
C PRO A 10 20.52 9.67 60.12
N ARG A 11 21.85 9.49 59.99
CA ARG A 11 22.98 10.38 60.43
C ARG A 11 24.34 9.73 60.07
N PRO A 12 25.50 10.42 60.14
CA PRO A 12 25.84 11.78 59.71
C PRO A 12 27.19 11.88 58.94
N ILE A 13 27.51 13.11 58.52
CA ILE A 13 28.75 13.61 57.91
C ILE A 13 29.94 13.53 58.89
N LEU A 14 31.12 13.12 58.41
CA LEU A 14 32.40 13.26 59.12
C LEU A 14 33.30 14.30 58.44
N SER A 15 33.62 15.34 59.21
CA SER A 15 34.66 16.35 58.96
C SER A 15 36.06 15.75 59.08
N ARG A 16 36.99 16.12 58.19
CA ARG A 16 38.41 15.80 58.36
C ARG A 16 39.25 17.08 58.52
N GLN A 17 40.01 17.10 59.61
CA GLN A 17 40.89 18.18 60.06
C GLN A 17 42.05 18.45 59.10
N LYS A 18 42.49 19.71 59.07
CA LYS A 18 43.75 20.18 58.46
C LYS A 18 44.91 20.01 59.46
N GLY A 19 46.04 19.54 58.95
CA GLY A 19 47.38 19.64 59.56
C GLY A 19 48.44 19.72 58.44
N PRO A 20 49.56 20.44 58.61
CA PRO A 20 50.32 21.05 57.52
C PRO A 20 51.60 20.28 57.16
N GLY A 21 52.12 20.51 55.93
CA GLY A 21 53.53 20.26 55.60
C GLY A 21 53.75 19.48 54.30
N ALA A 22 54.16 20.22 53.25
CA ALA A 22 54.73 19.85 51.94
C ALA A 22 53.90 20.51 50.82
N GLY A 23 54.31 21.60 50.18
CA GLY A 23 55.66 21.88 49.70
C GLY A 23 55.69 21.72 48.17
N GLU A 24 55.00 22.63 47.48
CA GLU A 24 55.40 23.24 46.20
C GLU A 24 55.54 22.46 44.87
N SER A 25 55.26 21.15 44.77
CA SER A 25 55.40 20.45 43.46
C SER A 25 54.11 20.22 42.64
N TRP A 26 52.91 20.36 43.22
CA TRP A 26 51.67 19.84 42.60
C TRP A 26 50.86 20.82 41.73
N CYS A 27 51.11 22.13 41.77
CA CYS A 27 50.32 23.09 40.98
C CYS A 27 50.76 23.17 39.51
N PHE A 28 52.06 23.04 39.21
CA PHE A 28 52.56 23.12 37.84
C PHE A 28 52.10 21.93 36.98
N CYS A 29 52.08 20.72 37.54
CA CYS A 29 51.68 19.52 36.80
C CYS A 29 50.19 19.54 36.38
N ARG A 30 49.32 20.16 37.19
CA ARG A 30 47.87 20.24 36.93
C ARG A 30 47.53 21.28 35.85
N GLN A 31 48.22 22.43 35.85
CA GLN A 31 48.06 23.43 34.79
C GLN A 31 48.62 22.94 33.45
N SER A 32 49.78 22.26 33.46
CA SER A 32 50.36 21.67 32.26
C SER A 32 49.50 20.53 31.66
N CYS A 33 48.95 19.63 32.47
CA CYS A 33 48.03 18.60 31.98
C CYS A 33 46.74 19.17 31.38
N THR A 34 46.20 20.24 31.96
CA THR A 34 44.97 20.87 31.43
C THR A 34 45.25 21.57 30.10
N ALA A 35 46.40 22.24 29.97
CA ALA A 35 46.82 22.85 28.71
C ALA A 35 47.06 21.81 27.60
N VAL A 36 47.72 20.69 27.92
CA VAL A 36 47.97 19.60 26.96
C VAL A 36 46.65 18.95 26.50
N LEU A 37 45.70 18.71 27.41
CA LEU A 37 44.39 18.15 27.05
C LEU A 37 43.56 19.10 26.17
N CYS A 38 43.61 20.42 26.43
CA CYS A 38 42.96 21.41 25.57
C CYS A 38 43.59 21.47 24.18
N ILE A 39 44.93 21.41 24.10
CA ILE A 39 45.67 21.41 22.83
C ILE A 39 45.33 20.14 22.02
N LEU A 40 45.35 18.96 22.64
CA LEU A 40 44.98 17.71 21.97
C LEU A 40 43.52 17.69 21.50
N SER A 41 42.61 18.26 22.29
CA SER A 41 41.20 18.39 21.91
C SER A 41 41.03 19.34 20.72
N PHE A 42 41.78 20.44 20.70
CA PHE A 42 41.76 21.39 19.58
C PHE A 42 42.33 20.77 18.30
N PHE A 43 43.44 20.02 18.40
CA PHE A 43 43.98 19.27 17.27
C PHE A 43 43.05 18.17 16.79
N TYR A 44 42.34 17.48 17.70
CA TYR A 44 41.35 16.47 17.33
C TYR A 44 40.16 17.09 16.57
N VAL A 45 39.59 18.20 17.07
CA VAL A 45 38.50 18.92 16.40
C VAL A 45 38.95 19.51 15.07
N TYR A 46 40.17 20.07 15.00
CA TYR A 46 40.76 20.59 13.76
C TYR A 46 40.99 19.47 12.74
N TYR A 47 41.59 18.35 13.17
CA TYR A 47 41.79 17.17 12.33
C TYR A 47 40.46 16.62 11.81
N PHE A 48 39.45 16.46 12.66
CA PHE A 48 38.13 16.00 12.24
C PHE A 48 37.45 16.99 11.27
N SER A 49 37.56 18.29 11.54
CA SER A 49 36.97 19.33 10.68
C SER A 49 37.66 19.41 9.31
N CYS A 50 38.99 19.27 9.26
CA CYS A 50 39.76 19.24 8.02
C CYS A 50 39.60 17.93 7.26
N TYR A 51 39.59 16.79 7.95
CA TYR A 51 39.42 15.46 7.34
C TYR A 51 38.01 15.30 6.74
N MET A 52 36.96 15.74 7.45
CA MET A 52 35.59 15.76 6.92
C MET A 52 35.45 16.71 5.72
N LYS A 53 36.22 17.80 5.66
CA LYS A 53 36.25 18.71 4.50
C LYS A 53 36.96 18.09 3.28
N TYR A 54 37.84 17.13 3.49
CA TYR A 54 38.60 16.45 2.43
C TYR A 54 37.83 15.24 1.87
N GLU A 55 37.13 14.47 2.71
CA GLU A 55 36.23 13.39 2.28
C GLU A 55 34.99 13.91 1.50
N LEU A 56 34.53 15.13 1.77
CA LEU A 56 33.45 15.78 1.01
C LEU A 56 33.90 16.39 -0.34
N ARG A 57 35.18 16.25 -0.71
CA ARG A 57 35.75 16.73 -1.99
C ARG A 57 36.35 15.62 -2.86
N ALA A 58 36.15 14.36 -2.50
CA ALA A 58 36.36 13.28 -3.45
C ALA A 58 35.40 13.48 -4.64
N SER A 59 35.98 13.86 -5.78
CA SER A 59 35.32 14.07 -7.07
C SER A 59 34.40 12.88 -7.38
N TYR A 60 33.10 13.06 -7.11
CA TYR A 60 32.07 12.19 -7.64
C TYR A 60 32.03 12.47 -9.14
N ASN A 61 32.76 11.68 -9.92
CA ASN A 61 32.53 11.59 -11.35
C ASN A 61 31.08 11.16 -11.51
N LEU A 62 30.23 12.11 -11.92
CA LEU A 62 28.87 11.85 -12.38
C LEU A 62 28.96 10.70 -13.39
N PRO A 63 28.25 9.57 -13.18
CA PRO A 63 28.04 8.66 -14.28
C PRO A 63 27.38 9.48 -15.39
N TYR A 64 27.92 9.33 -16.60
CA TYR A 64 27.37 9.77 -17.88
C TYR A 64 25.83 9.93 -17.81
N PRO A 65 25.26 11.01 -18.38
CA PRO A 65 23.82 11.18 -18.38
C PRO A 65 23.21 9.94 -19.03
N GLN A 66 22.56 9.10 -18.21
CA GLN A 66 21.58 8.17 -18.73
C GLN A 66 20.66 9.04 -19.57
N SER A 67 20.59 8.71 -20.86
CA SER A 67 19.71 9.37 -21.83
C SER A 67 18.46 9.84 -21.11
N PHE A 68 18.17 11.14 -21.16
CA PHE A 68 16.93 11.73 -20.67
C PHE A 68 15.77 10.96 -21.32
N HIS A 69 15.36 9.86 -20.72
CA HIS A 69 14.13 9.17 -21.07
C HIS A 69 13.06 10.16 -20.64
N SER A 70 12.47 10.83 -21.63
CA SER A 70 11.42 11.82 -21.42
C SER A 70 10.40 11.26 -20.43
N ARG A 71 10.25 11.92 -19.28
CA ARG A 71 9.18 11.61 -18.30
C ARG A 71 7.86 11.50 -19.06
N CYS A 72 7.11 10.45 -18.79
CA CYS A 72 5.83 10.24 -19.46
C CYS A 72 4.83 11.29 -19.01
N LYS A 73 4.35 12.08 -19.97
CA LYS A 73 3.23 12.99 -19.73
C LYS A 73 1.93 12.19 -19.62
N GLY A 74 1.00 12.71 -18.82
CA GLY A 74 -0.30 12.08 -18.60
C GLY A 74 -0.19 10.77 -17.84
N ALA A 75 0.53 10.74 -16.71
CA ALA A 75 0.84 9.54 -15.93
C ALA A 75 -0.37 8.60 -15.72
N LEU A 76 -1.55 9.13 -15.38
CA LEU A 76 -2.76 8.31 -15.17
C LEU A 76 -3.36 7.73 -16.44
N THR A 77 -3.06 8.29 -17.61
CA THR A 77 -3.56 7.81 -18.91
C THR A 77 -2.58 6.88 -19.62
N THR A 78 -1.28 7.06 -19.36
CA THR A 78 -0.20 6.31 -20.02
C THR A 78 0.29 5.15 -19.16
N LEU A 79 0.52 5.37 -17.85
CA LEU A 79 1.14 4.37 -16.99
C LEU A 79 0.16 3.29 -16.51
N THR A 80 -1.15 3.55 -16.53
CA THR A 80 -2.19 2.58 -16.13
C THR A 80 -2.56 1.59 -17.24
N LYS A 81 -2.13 1.86 -18.48
CA LYS A 81 -2.31 0.97 -19.64
C LYS A 81 -1.01 0.23 -19.89
N GLY A 82 -1.07 -1.07 -20.08
CA GLY A 82 0.14 -1.89 -20.19
C GLY A 82 -0.16 -3.37 -19.99
N HIS A 83 0.89 -4.14 -19.69
CA HIS A 83 0.76 -5.56 -19.35
C HIS A 83 1.79 -5.97 -18.29
N TRP A 84 1.51 -7.06 -17.59
CA TRP A 84 2.46 -7.66 -16.67
C TRP A 84 3.41 -8.58 -17.42
N LYS A 85 4.71 -8.47 -17.15
CA LYS A 85 5.75 -9.36 -17.64
C LYS A 85 6.39 -10.09 -16.47
N LEU A 86 6.35 -11.42 -16.48
CA LEU A 86 6.97 -12.23 -15.45
C LEU A 86 8.48 -11.94 -15.38
N ARG A 87 9.00 -11.80 -14.16
CA ARG A 87 10.45 -11.64 -13.93
C ARG A 87 11.16 -12.97 -14.11
N ASN A 88 12.46 -12.91 -14.39
CA ASN A 88 13.28 -14.10 -14.28
C ASN A 88 13.43 -14.45 -12.79
N VAL A 89 12.62 -15.40 -12.31
CA VAL A 89 12.58 -15.86 -10.92
C VAL A 89 12.90 -17.35 -10.86
N SER A 90 13.50 -17.80 -9.75
CA SER A 90 13.77 -19.22 -9.56
C SER A 90 12.45 -20.01 -9.41
N LYS A 91 12.51 -21.30 -9.76
CA LYS A 91 11.39 -22.23 -9.54
C LYS A 91 10.96 -22.25 -8.07
N GLU A 92 11.91 -22.16 -7.14
CA GLU A 92 11.65 -22.12 -5.71
C GLU A 92 10.87 -20.87 -5.28
N THR A 93 11.26 -19.68 -5.78
CA THR A 93 10.50 -18.45 -5.53
C THR A 93 9.08 -18.54 -6.06
N PHE A 94 8.91 -19.10 -7.26
CA PHE A 94 7.59 -19.31 -7.86
C PHE A 94 6.71 -20.26 -7.03
N LEU A 95 7.25 -21.41 -6.60
CA LEU A 95 6.54 -22.37 -5.74
C LEU A 95 6.23 -21.79 -4.35
N SER A 96 7.15 -21.01 -3.79
CA SER A 96 6.95 -20.33 -2.51
C SER A 96 5.78 -19.34 -2.60
N ARG A 97 5.69 -18.58 -3.70
CA ARG A 97 4.55 -17.68 -3.93
C ARG A 97 3.24 -18.45 -4.09
N LYS A 98 3.21 -19.53 -4.88
CA LYS A 98 2.01 -20.39 -5.03
C LYS A 98 1.54 -20.93 -3.68
N THR A 99 2.47 -21.36 -2.83
CA THR A 99 2.19 -21.86 -1.47
C THR A 99 1.59 -20.76 -0.59
N LEU A 100 2.19 -19.57 -0.59
CA LEU A 100 1.67 -18.41 0.15
C LEU A 100 0.26 -18.03 -0.32
N ASP A 101 0.03 -17.95 -1.63
CA ASP A 101 -1.29 -17.63 -2.19
C ASP A 101 -2.34 -18.67 -1.75
N ALA A 102 -1.99 -19.96 -1.75
CA ALA A 102 -2.88 -21.02 -1.27
C ALA A 102 -3.18 -20.91 0.23
N MET A 103 -2.19 -20.57 1.06
CA MET A 103 -2.38 -20.35 2.50
C MET A 103 -3.28 -19.13 2.79
N LEU A 104 -3.07 -18.01 2.08
CA LEU A 104 -3.89 -16.80 2.23
C LEU A 104 -5.35 -17.07 1.88
N ARG A 105 -5.60 -17.83 0.80
CA ARG A 105 -6.95 -18.28 0.41
C ARG A 105 -7.60 -19.17 1.46
N GLU A 106 -6.88 -20.17 1.95
CA GLU A 106 -7.40 -21.12 2.93
C GLU A 106 -7.83 -20.43 4.23
N ARG A 107 -7.05 -19.45 4.71
CA ARG A 107 -7.42 -18.62 5.88
C ARG A 107 -8.68 -17.80 5.67
N LYS A 108 -9.07 -17.52 4.43
CA LYS A 108 -10.34 -16.86 4.07
C LYS A 108 -11.51 -17.83 3.90
N GLY A 109 -11.24 -19.13 4.00
CA GLY A 109 -12.23 -20.18 3.76
C GLY A 109 -12.32 -20.63 2.30
N TRP A 110 -11.47 -20.12 1.40
CA TRP A 110 -11.40 -20.59 0.02
C TRP A 110 -10.67 -21.95 -0.04
N PRO A 111 -10.97 -22.78 -1.05
CA PRO A 111 -10.31 -24.06 -1.19
C PRO A 111 -8.81 -23.86 -1.52
N LYS A 112 -7.95 -24.66 -0.89
CA LYS A 112 -6.50 -24.64 -1.12
C LYS A 112 -6.17 -25.03 -2.56
N ARG A 113 -6.80 -26.12 -3.03
CA ARG A 113 -6.76 -26.60 -4.42
C ARG A 113 -7.91 -26.01 -5.20
N LEU A 114 -7.61 -25.47 -6.39
CA LEU A 114 -8.58 -24.77 -7.23
C LEU A 114 -9.11 -25.62 -8.39
N PHE A 115 -8.75 -26.90 -8.46
CA PHE A 115 -9.18 -27.84 -9.50
C PHE A 115 -9.64 -29.15 -8.87
N HIS A 116 -10.52 -29.89 -9.56
CA HIS A 116 -11.09 -31.17 -9.07
C HIS A 116 -10.13 -32.35 -9.19
N GLY A 117 -9.35 -32.40 -10.28
CA GLY A 117 -8.44 -33.50 -10.60
C GLY A 117 -9.03 -34.53 -11.58
N ASP A 118 -10.29 -34.37 -11.98
CA ASP A 118 -11.02 -35.20 -12.96
C ASP A 118 -11.29 -34.45 -14.28
N LEU A 119 -10.50 -33.40 -14.56
CA LEU A 119 -10.63 -32.49 -15.70
C LEU A 119 -11.92 -31.65 -15.74
N ARG A 120 -12.70 -31.61 -14.65
CA ARG A 120 -13.89 -30.75 -14.58
C ARG A 120 -13.54 -29.34 -14.10
N CYS A 121 -14.24 -28.35 -14.65
CA CYS A 121 -14.03 -26.93 -14.37
C CYS A 121 -15.29 -26.09 -14.61
N GLY A 122 -15.14 -24.78 -14.43
CA GLY A 122 -16.17 -23.79 -14.75
C GLY A 122 -17.25 -23.70 -13.68
N PRO A 123 -18.31 -22.93 -13.97
CA PRO A 123 -19.45 -22.77 -13.07
C PRO A 123 -20.31 -24.04 -12.98
N VAL A 124 -20.16 -24.97 -13.94
CA VAL A 124 -20.85 -26.28 -13.96
C VAL A 124 -20.36 -27.18 -12.83
N PHE A 125 -19.08 -27.09 -12.47
CA PHE A 125 -18.46 -27.89 -11.41
C PHE A 125 -17.83 -26.97 -10.36
N PRO A 126 -18.64 -26.31 -9.52
CA PRO A 126 -18.15 -25.39 -8.51
C PRO A 126 -17.43 -26.11 -7.36
N LEU A 127 -16.49 -25.42 -6.75
CA LEU A 127 -15.74 -25.86 -5.57
C LEU A 127 -16.39 -25.36 -4.27
N PRO A 128 -16.26 -26.13 -3.17
CA PRO A 128 -16.76 -25.74 -1.86
C PRO A 128 -15.90 -24.64 -1.23
N ARG A 129 -16.57 -23.65 -0.66
CA ARG A 129 -15.99 -22.60 0.16
C ARG A 129 -16.60 -22.63 1.56
N LYS A 130 -15.75 -22.53 2.59
CA LYS A 130 -16.19 -22.46 3.99
C LYS A 130 -16.96 -21.18 4.23
N THR A 131 -18.05 -21.27 4.97
CA THR A 131 -18.82 -20.11 5.43
C THR A 131 -18.68 -19.93 6.93
N ARG A 132 -19.05 -18.74 7.43
CA ARG A 132 -19.13 -18.48 8.87
C ARG A 132 -20.40 -19.06 9.51
N ASN A 133 -21.37 -19.49 8.70
CA ASN A 133 -22.62 -20.05 9.19
C ASN A 133 -22.42 -21.52 9.59
N LYS A 134 -22.50 -21.81 10.90
CA LYS A 134 -22.34 -23.17 11.44
C LYS A 134 -23.36 -24.16 10.88
N ASN A 135 -24.57 -23.70 10.53
CA ASN A 135 -25.65 -24.56 10.00
C ASN A 135 -25.46 -24.86 8.50
N ARG A 136 -24.65 -24.06 7.80
CA ARG A 136 -24.30 -24.27 6.39
C ARG A 136 -22.79 -24.04 6.23
N PRO A 137 -21.96 -24.98 6.72
CA PRO A 137 -20.52 -24.77 6.83
C PRO A 137 -19.84 -24.60 5.47
N PHE A 138 -20.47 -25.06 4.39
CA PHE A 138 -19.97 -24.92 3.02
C PHE A 138 -21.02 -24.38 2.06
N VAL A 139 -20.56 -23.65 1.05
CA VAL A 139 -21.32 -23.25 -0.13
C VAL A 139 -20.52 -23.62 -1.38
N LEU A 140 -21.20 -24.13 -2.41
CA LEU A 140 -20.61 -24.45 -3.71
C LEU A 140 -20.75 -23.23 -4.61
N ASP A 141 -19.79 -22.32 -4.57
CA ASP A 141 -19.87 -21.06 -5.32
C ASP A 141 -18.55 -20.57 -5.89
N ILE A 142 -17.46 -21.31 -5.76
CA ILE A 142 -16.18 -20.96 -6.39
C ILE A 142 -16.06 -21.69 -7.72
N LEU A 143 -15.72 -20.97 -8.78
CA LEU A 143 -15.57 -21.57 -10.11
C LEU A 143 -14.42 -22.59 -10.09
N GLY A 144 -14.71 -23.83 -10.51
CA GLY A 144 -13.68 -24.87 -10.63
C GLY A 144 -12.68 -24.48 -11.70
N GLN A 145 -11.39 -24.50 -11.39
CA GLN A 145 -10.33 -24.13 -12.32
C GLN A 145 -9.69 -25.38 -12.92
N CYS A 146 -8.98 -25.19 -14.01
CA CYS A 146 -8.05 -26.18 -14.51
C CYS A 146 -6.68 -26.00 -13.85
N ASP A 147 -5.92 -27.08 -13.74
CA ASP A 147 -4.57 -27.01 -13.21
C ASP A 147 -3.66 -26.28 -14.21
N SER A 148 -3.15 -25.11 -13.79
CA SER A 148 -2.31 -24.25 -14.62
C SER A 148 -0.92 -24.84 -14.88
N ASP A 149 -0.50 -25.84 -14.12
CA ASP A 149 0.75 -26.58 -14.32
C ASP A 149 0.56 -27.83 -15.20
N SER A 150 -0.68 -28.22 -15.52
CA SER A 150 -0.98 -29.37 -16.37
C SER A 150 -0.99 -29.02 -17.87
N GLU A 151 -1.04 -30.04 -18.73
CA GLU A 151 -1.28 -29.85 -20.17
C GLU A 151 -2.69 -29.34 -20.47
N ASN A 152 -3.66 -29.58 -19.58
CA ASN A 152 -5.06 -29.20 -19.73
C ASN A 152 -5.40 -27.93 -18.94
N TYR A 153 -4.72 -26.81 -19.24
CA TYR A 153 -4.75 -25.58 -18.44
C TYR A 153 -5.90 -24.60 -18.78
N CYS A 154 -6.68 -24.87 -19.82
CA CYS A 154 -7.80 -24.02 -20.23
C CYS A 154 -9.14 -24.68 -19.91
N CYS A 155 -10.08 -23.90 -19.36
CA CYS A 155 -11.45 -24.35 -19.11
C CYS A 155 -12.40 -23.87 -20.19
N HIS A 156 -13.15 -24.79 -20.80
CA HIS A 156 -14.28 -24.46 -21.65
C HIS A 156 -15.52 -24.19 -20.80
N GLY A 157 -15.85 -22.91 -20.56
CA GLY A 157 -16.88 -22.50 -19.59
C GLY A 157 -18.26 -23.15 -19.74
N ASN A 158 -18.73 -23.39 -20.98
CA ASN A 158 -20.05 -24.00 -21.22
C ASN A 158 -20.11 -25.51 -20.98
N THR A 159 -19.05 -26.24 -21.29
CA THR A 159 -19.04 -27.72 -21.17
C THR A 159 -18.47 -28.18 -19.82
N GLY A 160 -17.70 -27.31 -19.15
CA GLY A 160 -17.09 -27.58 -17.87
C GLY A 160 -15.91 -28.54 -17.94
N TRP A 161 -15.22 -28.61 -19.08
CA TRP A 161 -14.05 -29.47 -19.28
C TRP A 161 -12.76 -28.68 -19.44
N CYS A 162 -11.70 -29.20 -18.82
CA CYS A 162 -10.32 -28.78 -19.00
C CYS A 162 -9.74 -29.40 -20.26
N GLY A 163 -8.95 -28.59 -20.98
CA GLY A 163 -8.22 -29.01 -22.17
C GLY A 163 -7.17 -27.96 -22.57
N HIS A 164 -6.74 -28.03 -23.82
CA HIS A 164 -5.79 -27.10 -24.43
C HIS A 164 -6.11 -26.85 -25.91
N GLY A 165 -5.47 -25.83 -26.49
CA GLY A 165 -5.69 -25.42 -27.88
C GLY A 165 -6.94 -24.56 -28.06
N GLU A 166 -7.18 -24.12 -29.30
CA GLU A 166 -8.17 -23.10 -29.64
C GLU A 166 -9.57 -23.43 -29.10
N LYS A 167 -10.01 -24.69 -29.21
CA LYS A 167 -11.32 -25.14 -28.72
C LYS A 167 -11.52 -24.88 -27.21
N PHE A 168 -10.46 -24.96 -26.40
CA PHE A 168 -10.54 -24.82 -24.95
C PHE A 168 -10.06 -23.45 -24.44
N CYS A 169 -9.21 -22.76 -25.20
CA CYS A 169 -8.60 -21.50 -24.79
C CYS A 169 -9.22 -20.28 -25.51
N ASP A 170 -9.69 -20.42 -26.75
CA ASP A 170 -10.06 -19.32 -27.64
C ASP A 170 -11.56 -19.30 -27.92
N CYS A 171 -12.35 -19.15 -26.85
CA CYS A 171 -13.78 -18.95 -26.91
C CYS A 171 -14.25 -17.89 -25.91
N SER A 172 -15.43 -17.30 -26.13
CA SER A 172 -15.96 -16.21 -25.29
C SER A 172 -16.17 -16.60 -23.82
N THR A 173 -16.33 -17.90 -23.54
CA THR A 173 -16.49 -18.44 -22.18
C THR A 173 -15.25 -19.16 -21.66
N CYS A 174 -14.17 -19.18 -22.45
CA CYS A 174 -12.96 -19.93 -22.13
C CYS A 174 -12.08 -19.15 -21.16
N ILE A 175 -11.45 -19.86 -20.22
CA ILE A 175 -10.50 -19.27 -19.27
C ILE A 175 -9.19 -20.04 -19.33
N ASN A 176 -8.13 -19.36 -19.76
CA ASN A 176 -6.77 -19.88 -19.69
C ASN A 176 -6.18 -19.60 -18.30
N TYR A 177 -6.08 -20.62 -17.44
CA TYR A 177 -5.53 -20.42 -16.09
C TYR A 177 -4.00 -20.24 -16.07
N LYS A 178 -3.32 -20.68 -17.13
CA LYS A 178 -1.86 -20.52 -17.28
C LYS A 178 -1.45 -19.08 -17.59
N SER A 179 -2.36 -18.25 -18.11
CA SER A 179 -2.08 -16.84 -18.39
C SER A 179 -2.20 -15.93 -17.16
N PHE A 180 -2.69 -16.44 -16.03
CA PHE A 180 -2.77 -15.64 -14.81
C PHE A 180 -1.40 -15.52 -14.14
N ILE A 181 -1.05 -14.29 -13.76
CA ILE A 181 0.26 -13.99 -13.18
C ILE A 181 0.08 -13.44 -11.77
N SER A 182 0.97 -13.82 -10.84
CA SER A 182 1.10 -13.12 -9.55
C SER A 182 1.94 -11.86 -9.77
N ALA A 183 1.34 -10.68 -9.56
CA ALA A 183 2.00 -9.40 -9.77
C ALA A 183 3.30 -9.24 -8.94
N GLU A 184 3.39 -9.95 -7.82
CA GLU A 184 4.55 -10.01 -6.92
C GLU A 184 5.76 -10.69 -7.56
N LEU A 185 5.55 -11.45 -8.64
CA LEU A 185 6.61 -12.07 -9.43
C LEU A 185 6.83 -11.37 -10.77
N ALA A 186 6.13 -10.28 -11.05
CA ALA A 186 6.12 -9.62 -12.35
C ALA A 186 6.54 -8.14 -12.28
N HIS A 187 6.89 -7.59 -13.43
CA HIS A 187 7.01 -6.16 -13.66
C HIS A 187 5.83 -5.66 -14.47
N TRP A 188 5.31 -4.50 -14.10
CA TRP A 188 4.36 -3.78 -14.94
C TRP A 188 5.12 -3.07 -16.05
N MET A 189 4.69 -3.30 -17.29
CA MET A 189 5.23 -2.68 -18.49
C MET A 189 4.17 -1.73 -19.04
N PRO A 190 4.26 -0.41 -18.78
CA PRO A 190 3.37 0.55 -19.40
C PRO A 190 3.39 0.46 -20.92
N GLY A 191 2.27 0.85 -21.54
CA GLY A 191 2.20 1.08 -22.98
C GLY A 191 3.13 2.22 -23.41
N SER A 192 3.24 2.43 -24.72
CA SER A 192 3.92 3.60 -25.32
C SER A 192 5.41 3.78 -24.98
N GLY A 193 6.13 2.72 -24.57
CA GLY A 193 7.56 2.81 -24.21
C GLY A 193 7.83 3.57 -22.90
N CYS A 194 6.75 3.88 -22.15
CA CYS A 194 6.82 4.61 -20.90
C CYS A 194 7.39 3.77 -19.77
N ARG A 195 8.06 4.43 -18.82
CA ARG A 195 8.58 3.79 -17.60
C ARG A 195 7.98 4.46 -16.37
N VAL A 196 7.56 3.64 -15.41
CA VAL A 196 7.16 4.11 -14.09
C VAL A 196 8.43 4.44 -13.30
N THR A 197 8.53 5.66 -12.79
CA THR A 197 9.57 6.00 -11.80
C THR A 197 9.26 5.29 -10.50
N ASN A 198 10.19 4.49 -9.99
CA ASN A 198 10.04 3.84 -8.70
C ASN A 198 10.53 4.76 -7.58
N PHE A 199 9.59 5.33 -6.85
CA PHE A 199 9.86 6.13 -5.66
C PHE A 199 10.32 5.24 -4.51
N THR A 200 11.44 5.64 -3.93
CA THR A 200 11.91 5.22 -2.60
C THR A 200 11.15 5.96 -1.50
N GLN A 201 11.29 5.54 -0.25
CA GLN A 201 10.79 6.30 0.90
C GLN A 201 11.21 7.77 0.84
N PHE A 202 12.51 8.04 0.64
CA PHE A 202 13.04 9.40 0.63
C PHE A 202 12.37 10.26 -0.45
N SER A 203 12.42 9.82 -1.71
CA SER A 203 11.83 10.57 -2.84
C SER A 203 10.31 10.73 -2.73
N ALA A 204 9.59 9.72 -2.23
CA ALA A 204 8.15 9.83 -1.99
C ALA A 204 7.84 10.85 -0.89
N CYS A 205 8.53 10.77 0.26
CA CYS A 205 8.35 11.69 1.37
C CYS A 205 8.76 13.12 1.01
N GLU A 206 9.78 13.29 0.17
CA GLU A 206 10.24 14.59 -0.33
C GLU A 206 9.19 15.22 -1.23
N LEU A 207 8.71 14.46 -2.23
CA LEU A 207 7.63 14.89 -3.10
C LEU A 207 6.40 15.33 -2.30
N LEU A 208 5.92 14.49 -1.40
CA LEU A 208 4.69 14.76 -0.65
C LEU A 208 4.88 15.92 0.34
N SER A 209 6.00 15.98 1.07
CA SER A 209 6.24 17.03 2.07
C SER A 209 6.50 18.40 1.47
N ASN A 210 7.12 18.46 0.28
CA ASN A 210 7.43 19.74 -0.37
C ASN A 210 6.25 20.30 -1.16
N ARG A 211 5.27 19.47 -1.53
CA ARG A 211 4.19 19.86 -2.46
C ARG A 211 2.80 19.81 -1.86
N LEU A 212 2.57 18.98 -0.84
CA LEU A 212 1.25 18.71 -0.29
C LEU A 212 1.23 18.90 1.22
N SER A 213 0.06 19.23 1.75
CA SER A 213 -0.21 19.34 3.20
C SER A 213 -1.03 18.17 3.72
N SER A 214 -1.77 17.48 2.85
CA SER A 214 -2.41 16.20 3.18
C SER A 214 -2.77 15.35 1.97
N VAL A 215 -2.76 14.04 2.17
CA VAL A 215 -3.31 13.04 1.25
C VAL A 215 -4.34 12.22 2.02
N THR A 216 -5.60 12.26 1.58
CA THR A 216 -6.72 11.57 2.22
C THR A 216 -7.32 10.55 1.27
N PHE A 217 -7.28 9.28 1.66
CA PHE A 217 -7.92 8.17 0.97
C PHE A 217 -9.32 7.96 1.55
N ILE A 218 -10.35 7.81 0.71
CA ILE A 218 -11.75 7.64 1.15
C ILE A 218 -12.40 6.52 0.35
N GLY A 219 -12.89 5.47 1.02
CA GLY A 219 -13.61 4.43 0.29
C GLY A 219 -13.77 3.10 1.00
N ASP A 220 -13.78 2.06 0.17
CA ASP A 220 -13.93 0.66 0.57
C ASP A 220 -12.57 -0.07 0.73
N SER A 221 -12.61 -1.40 0.80
CA SER A 221 -11.40 -2.21 0.98
C SER A 221 -10.41 -2.11 -0.17
N LEU A 222 -10.82 -1.77 -1.39
CA LEU A 222 -9.90 -1.58 -2.52
C LEU A 222 -9.07 -0.32 -2.31
N VAL A 223 -9.71 0.76 -1.84
CA VAL A 223 -9.03 2.01 -1.47
C VAL A 223 -8.11 1.80 -0.26
N ARG A 224 -8.54 0.99 0.73
CA ARG A 224 -7.69 0.63 1.87
C ARG A 224 -6.40 -0.07 1.42
N HIS A 225 -6.46 -1.01 0.48
CA HIS A 225 -5.26 -1.71 0.01
C HIS A 225 -4.30 -0.76 -0.71
N PHE A 226 -4.83 0.21 -1.45
CA PHE A 226 -4.04 1.28 -2.06
C PHE A 226 -3.34 2.11 -0.97
N PHE A 227 -4.07 2.56 0.04
CA PHE A 227 -3.52 3.30 1.18
C PHE A 227 -2.44 2.49 1.94
N SER A 228 -2.68 1.21 2.21
CA SER A 228 -1.73 0.33 2.89
C SER A 228 -0.42 0.18 2.11
N ALA A 229 -0.48 0.12 0.78
CA ALA A 229 0.72 0.09 -0.06
C ALA A 229 1.50 1.42 -0.01
N MET A 230 0.80 2.56 0.08
CA MET A 230 1.44 3.87 0.26
C MET A 230 2.21 3.91 1.58
N LEU A 231 1.66 3.34 2.65
CA LEU A 231 2.37 3.23 3.92
C LEU A 231 3.66 2.41 3.79
N LEU A 232 3.67 1.28 3.09
CA LEU A 232 4.88 0.47 2.93
C LEU A 232 6.04 1.26 2.33
N ILE A 233 5.76 2.11 1.32
CA ILE A 233 6.76 2.99 0.71
C ILE A 233 7.22 4.03 1.72
N LEU A 234 6.28 4.73 2.37
CA LEU A 234 6.58 5.84 3.25
C LEU A 234 7.22 5.42 4.58
N THR A 235 7.08 4.16 4.99
CA THR A 235 7.78 3.61 6.16
C THR A 235 9.04 2.81 5.80
N ASN A 236 9.27 2.55 4.52
CA ASN A 236 10.29 1.60 4.05
C ASN A 236 10.22 0.23 4.77
N ASP A 237 9.00 -0.23 5.10
CA ASP A 237 8.79 -1.48 5.85
C ASP A 237 7.78 -2.35 5.10
N PRO A 238 8.24 -3.23 4.19
CA PRO A 238 7.35 -4.10 3.43
C PRO A 238 6.66 -5.16 4.29
N LEU A 239 7.18 -5.45 5.48
CA LEU A 239 6.65 -6.50 6.34
C LEU A 239 5.53 -5.99 7.24
N HIS A 240 5.62 -4.77 7.76
CA HIS A 240 4.68 -4.26 8.77
C HIS A 240 4.22 -2.82 8.56
N GLY A 241 4.65 -2.14 7.48
CA GLY A 241 4.42 -0.69 7.31
C GLY A 241 2.96 -0.26 7.36
N ALA A 242 2.01 -1.13 7.02
CA ALA A 242 0.58 -0.83 7.10
C ALA A 242 -0.06 -1.12 8.47
N LEU A 243 0.69 -1.69 9.43
CA LEU A 243 0.23 -1.97 10.78
C LEU A 243 0.45 -0.77 11.70
N LYS A 244 -0.42 -0.63 12.70
CA LYS A 244 -0.25 0.32 13.81
C LYS A 244 1.03 -0.01 14.55
N PHE A 245 1.78 1.00 14.94
CA PHE A 245 3.06 0.83 15.63
C PHE A 245 2.93 0.02 16.93
N ASN A 246 1.81 0.19 17.65
CA ASN A 246 1.51 -0.53 18.90
C ASN A 246 0.89 -1.93 18.71
N THR A 247 0.93 -2.50 17.50
CA THR A 247 0.41 -3.85 17.24
C THR A 247 1.17 -4.89 18.10
N PRO A 248 0.47 -5.74 18.87
CA PRO A 248 1.12 -6.75 19.73
C PRO A 248 2.06 -7.68 18.94
N PRO A 249 3.19 -8.16 19.50
CA PRO A 249 4.18 -8.96 18.78
C PRO A 249 3.62 -10.21 18.09
N ASN A 250 2.71 -10.93 18.74
CA ASN A 250 2.04 -12.10 18.16
C ASN A 250 1.19 -11.74 16.94
N MET A 251 0.46 -10.61 17.01
CA MET A 251 -0.33 -10.13 15.89
C MET A 251 0.55 -9.56 14.78
N ARG A 252 1.69 -8.96 15.14
CA ARG A 252 2.67 -8.44 14.17
C ARG A 252 3.25 -9.57 13.33
N ASP A 253 3.56 -10.72 13.94
CA ASP A 253 4.02 -11.90 13.21
C ASP A 253 2.94 -12.51 12.32
N ILE A 254 1.69 -12.63 12.82
CA ILE A 254 0.55 -13.13 12.03
C ILE A 254 0.24 -12.22 10.84
N CYS A 255 0.34 -10.90 11.04
CA CYS A 255 -0.07 -9.90 10.08
C CYS A 255 1.06 -9.39 9.18
N LYS A 256 2.24 -10.01 9.16
CA LYS A 256 3.34 -9.56 8.30
C LYS A 256 3.10 -9.81 6.81
N SER A 257 3.78 -9.06 5.94
CA SER A 257 3.71 -9.17 4.47
C SER A 257 2.27 -9.05 3.96
N ASP A 258 1.83 -9.88 3.00
CA ASP A 258 0.50 -9.83 2.39
C ASP A 258 -0.64 -9.93 3.42
N SER A 259 -0.41 -10.57 4.57
CA SER A 259 -1.41 -10.73 5.63
C SER A 259 -1.93 -9.39 6.15
N GLN A 260 -1.11 -8.32 6.21
CA GLN A 260 -1.57 -6.97 6.63
C GLN A 260 -2.62 -6.37 5.67
N PHE A 261 -2.67 -6.83 4.42
CA PHE A 261 -3.65 -6.41 3.42
C PHE A 261 -4.88 -7.31 3.48
N VAL A 262 -4.64 -8.62 3.45
CA VAL A 262 -5.69 -9.56 3.13
C VAL A 262 -6.41 -10.06 4.35
N ASP A 263 -5.74 -10.34 5.47
CA ASP A 263 -6.34 -11.11 6.55
C ASP A 263 -7.29 -10.28 7.40
N SER A 264 -8.50 -10.81 7.62
CA SER A 264 -9.55 -10.05 8.32
C SER A 264 -9.23 -9.83 9.79
N ILE A 265 -8.42 -10.71 10.40
CA ILE A 265 -7.95 -10.54 11.78
C ILE A 265 -6.98 -9.35 11.90
N CYS A 266 -6.30 -8.99 10.81
CA CYS A 266 -5.33 -7.89 10.78
C CYS A 266 -5.99 -6.52 10.64
N HIS A 267 -7.26 -6.46 10.22
CA HIS A 267 -7.97 -5.19 9.97
C HIS A 267 -8.02 -4.25 11.18
N VAL A 268 -8.08 -4.78 12.41
CA VAL A 268 -8.11 -3.95 13.64
C VAL A 268 -6.74 -3.32 13.94
N HIS A 269 -5.68 -3.92 13.41
CA HIS A 269 -4.30 -3.50 13.55
C HIS A 269 -3.82 -2.66 12.36
N THR A 270 -4.64 -2.46 11.33
CA THR A 270 -4.27 -1.61 10.19
C THR A 270 -4.25 -0.14 10.60
N THR A 271 -3.18 0.57 10.24
CA THR A 271 -3.06 2.03 10.35
C THR A 271 -4.14 2.70 9.51
N MET A 272 -4.83 3.71 10.03
CA MET A 272 -5.90 4.40 9.27
C MET A 272 -5.88 5.92 9.48
N THR A 273 -5.71 6.39 10.71
CA THR A 273 -5.76 7.81 11.04
C THR A 273 -4.39 8.46 10.97
N TRP A 274 -4.34 9.80 10.84
CA TRP A 274 -3.07 10.53 10.98
C TRP A 274 -2.35 10.23 12.29
N ARG A 275 -3.08 10.02 13.40
CA ARG A 275 -2.46 9.64 14.68
C ARG A 275 -1.73 8.31 14.57
N ASP A 276 -2.38 7.28 14.02
CA ASP A 276 -1.75 5.97 13.80
C ASP A 276 -0.48 6.07 12.93
N VAL A 277 -0.51 6.96 11.91
CA VAL A 277 0.63 7.21 11.01
C VAL A 277 1.76 7.94 11.73
N ALA A 278 1.45 9.02 12.45
CA ALA A 278 2.42 9.85 13.16
C ALA A 278 3.09 9.12 14.33
N ASP A 279 2.40 8.15 14.95
CA ASP A 279 2.96 7.31 16.00
C ASP A 279 4.02 6.31 15.48
N ASN A 280 4.14 6.12 14.16
CA ASN A 280 5.15 5.23 13.58
C ASN A 280 6.46 6.01 13.28
N PRO A 281 7.57 5.74 14.01
CA PRO A 281 8.83 6.48 13.85
C PRO A 281 9.48 6.29 12.47
N ASN A 282 9.16 5.18 11.78
CA ASN A 282 9.67 4.91 10.45
C ASN A 282 8.92 5.70 9.37
N PHE A 283 7.74 6.26 9.66
CA PHE A 283 7.00 7.04 8.67
C PHE A 283 7.78 8.28 8.27
N CYS A 284 8.27 8.29 7.02
CA CYS A 284 9.19 9.28 6.48
C CYS A 284 10.32 9.64 7.44
N ASN A 285 10.87 8.66 8.18
CA ASN A 285 11.88 8.87 9.22
C ASN A 285 11.58 10.09 10.11
N SER A 286 10.30 10.28 10.46
CA SER A 286 9.78 11.36 11.31
C SER A 286 9.95 12.80 10.79
N TRP A 287 10.23 13.04 9.50
CA TRP A 287 10.36 14.39 8.93
C TRP A 287 9.24 14.82 7.97
N ALA A 288 8.19 14.00 7.82
CA ALA A 288 7.04 14.33 6.97
C ALA A 288 6.38 15.66 7.36
N ARG A 289 6.08 16.50 6.36
CA ARG A 289 5.35 17.78 6.53
C ARG A 289 3.92 17.75 6.00
N PHE A 290 3.40 16.56 5.75
CA PHE A 290 2.05 16.32 5.25
C PHE A 290 1.33 15.29 6.11
N GLN A 291 0.00 15.34 6.13
CA GLN A 291 -0.83 14.33 6.80
C GLN A 291 -1.27 13.25 5.83
N LEU A 292 -1.26 11.99 6.27
CA LEU A 292 -1.80 10.85 5.52
C LEU A 292 -2.95 10.22 6.32
N THR A 293 -4.11 9.98 5.69
CA THR A 293 -5.29 9.42 6.38
C THR A 293 -6.15 8.58 5.44
N TYR A 294 -6.78 7.55 5.99
CA TYR A 294 -7.80 6.73 5.35
C TYR A 294 -9.14 6.85 6.08
N VAL A 295 -10.21 7.12 5.33
CA VAL A 295 -11.58 7.25 5.81
C VAL A 295 -12.42 6.11 5.24
N LYS A 296 -12.92 5.26 6.14
CA LYS A 296 -13.76 4.11 5.79
C LYS A 296 -15.21 4.54 5.51
N ALA A 297 -15.45 5.07 4.32
CA ALA A 297 -16.77 5.42 3.81
C ALA A 297 -17.10 4.54 2.59
N TYR A 298 -17.41 3.28 2.85
CA TYR A 298 -17.34 2.17 1.90
C TYR A 298 -18.58 1.98 1.01
N LYS A 299 -19.64 2.77 1.20
CA LYS A 299 -20.91 2.70 0.45
C LYS A 299 -21.73 3.99 0.59
N VAL A 300 -22.72 4.18 -0.27
CA VAL A 300 -23.56 5.41 -0.30
C VAL A 300 -24.29 5.71 1.01
N GLU A 301 -24.68 4.69 1.79
CA GLU A 301 -25.40 4.88 3.05
C GLU A 301 -24.51 5.51 4.14
N VAL A 302 -23.19 5.44 3.99
CA VAL A 302 -22.21 6.07 4.88
C VAL A 302 -21.48 7.23 4.20
N ALA A 303 -22.04 7.80 3.13
CA ALA A 303 -21.45 8.91 2.37
C ALA A 303 -21.18 10.15 3.24
N SER A 304 -21.96 10.36 4.31
CA SER A 304 -21.75 11.46 5.25
C SER A 304 -20.34 11.48 5.85
N LEU A 305 -19.71 10.32 6.04
CA LEU A 305 -18.32 10.23 6.49
C LEU A 305 -17.33 10.74 5.43
N ALA A 306 -17.56 10.41 4.16
CA ALA A 306 -16.77 10.92 3.04
C ALA A 306 -16.94 12.43 2.92
N HIS A 307 -18.18 12.91 2.97
CA HIS A 307 -18.50 14.34 2.85
C HIS A 307 -17.91 15.15 4.01
N LEU A 308 -17.96 14.62 5.24
CA LEU A 308 -17.34 15.25 6.40
C LEU A 308 -15.81 15.35 6.23
N ALA A 309 -15.17 14.30 5.72
CA ALA A 309 -13.73 14.30 5.46
C ALA A 309 -13.35 15.34 4.39
N VAL A 310 -14.10 15.40 3.28
CA VAL A 310 -13.90 16.42 2.23
C VAL A 310 -14.11 17.83 2.78
N ARG A 311 -15.20 18.05 3.54
CA ARG A 311 -15.53 19.35 4.13
C ARG A 311 -14.40 19.90 5.01
N ARG A 312 -13.75 19.03 5.79
CA ARG A 312 -12.61 19.40 6.66
C ARG A 312 -11.35 19.83 5.88
N LEU A 313 -11.31 19.60 4.57
CA LEU A 313 -10.16 19.92 3.72
C LEU A 313 -10.39 21.14 2.83
N LEU A 314 -11.59 21.72 2.81
CA LEU A 314 -11.94 22.83 1.90
C LEU A 314 -11.02 24.05 2.07
N ASP A 315 -10.60 24.36 3.29
CA ASP A 315 -9.69 25.48 3.57
C ASP A 315 -8.21 25.08 3.57
N LYS A 316 -7.89 23.81 3.28
CA LYS A 316 -6.54 23.27 3.40
C LYS A 316 -5.84 23.22 2.04
N VAL A 317 -5.10 24.28 1.72
CA VAL A 317 -4.22 24.34 0.53
C VAL A 317 -3.22 23.18 0.56
N GLY A 318 -3.00 22.53 -0.58
CA GLY A 318 -2.13 21.35 -0.69
C GLY A 318 -2.80 20.02 -0.33
N SER A 319 -4.13 19.94 -0.26
CA SER A 319 -4.85 18.73 0.13
C SER A 319 -5.34 17.88 -1.06
N VAL A 320 -4.97 16.61 -1.09
CA VAL A 320 -5.43 15.67 -2.12
C VAL A 320 -6.43 14.69 -1.52
N VAL A 321 -7.55 14.48 -2.20
CA VAL A 321 -8.53 13.45 -1.88
C VAL A 321 -8.51 12.39 -2.97
N ILE A 322 -8.28 11.14 -2.57
CA ILE A 322 -8.32 9.96 -3.43
C ILE A 322 -9.52 9.13 -2.98
N MET A 323 -10.56 9.04 -3.80
CA MET A 323 -11.81 8.39 -3.39
C MET A 323 -12.31 7.36 -4.39
N GLY A 324 -12.95 6.30 -3.88
CA GLY A 324 -13.55 5.26 -4.71
C GLY A 324 -14.43 4.30 -3.90
N ILE A 325 -15.61 4.00 -4.44
CA ILE A 325 -16.52 2.96 -3.96
C ILE A 325 -17.24 2.33 -5.16
N GLY A 326 -17.89 1.19 -4.96
CA GLY A 326 -18.86 0.69 -5.95
C GLY A 326 -19.37 -0.71 -5.64
N ILE A 327 -18.49 -1.59 -5.15
CA ILE A 327 -18.81 -3.01 -4.94
C ILE A 327 -19.95 -3.21 -3.93
N HIS A 328 -19.99 -2.40 -2.87
CA HIS A 328 -21.03 -2.46 -1.83
C HIS A 328 -22.35 -1.79 -2.25
N ASN A 329 -22.39 -1.23 -3.45
CA ASN A 329 -23.57 -0.62 -4.06
C ASN A 329 -23.97 -1.33 -5.36
N ASN A 330 -23.51 -2.58 -5.53
CA ASN A 330 -23.74 -3.40 -6.72
C ASN A 330 -23.37 -2.67 -8.02
N PHE A 331 -22.33 -1.84 -7.97
CA PHE A 331 -21.89 -1.03 -9.11
C PHE A 331 -23.00 -0.17 -9.73
N ASN A 332 -23.93 0.32 -8.90
CA ASN A 332 -24.92 1.31 -9.31
C ASN A 332 -24.25 2.69 -9.45
N SER A 333 -23.85 3.04 -10.67
CA SER A 333 -23.16 4.30 -10.99
C SER A 333 -23.99 5.53 -10.63
N SER A 334 -25.29 5.56 -10.94
CA SER A 334 -26.17 6.69 -10.62
C SER A 334 -26.24 6.96 -9.12
N ALA A 335 -26.39 5.92 -8.30
CA ALA A 335 -26.43 6.07 -6.86
C ALA A 335 -25.09 6.58 -6.29
N VAL A 336 -23.96 6.06 -6.78
CA VAL A 336 -22.62 6.51 -6.36
C VAL A 336 -22.37 7.95 -6.77
N ILE A 337 -22.71 8.35 -8.00
CA ILE A 337 -22.58 9.73 -8.46
C ILE A 337 -23.42 10.66 -7.58
N GLN A 338 -24.74 10.45 -7.54
CA GLN A 338 -25.67 11.40 -6.91
C GLN A 338 -25.50 11.50 -5.39
N LYS A 339 -25.23 10.37 -4.72
CA LYS A 339 -25.23 10.32 -3.24
C LYS A 339 -23.84 10.39 -2.62
N TYR A 340 -22.78 10.16 -3.40
CA TYR A 340 -21.42 10.07 -2.86
C TYR A 340 -20.45 11.05 -3.52
N LEU A 341 -20.26 10.97 -4.84
CA LEU A 341 -19.26 11.76 -5.55
C LEU A 341 -19.72 13.21 -5.80
N GLU A 342 -20.91 13.42 -6.36
CA GLU A 342 -21.42 14.74 -6.71
C GLU A 342 -21.50 15.71 -5.52
N PRO A 343 -21.98 15.32 -4.32
CA PRO A 343 -21.97 16.23 -3.18
C PRO A 343 -20.55 16.66 -2.77
N ALA A 344 -19.56 15.76 -2.90
CA ALA A 344 -18.15 16.11 -2.65
C ALA A 344 -17.63 17.11 -3.69
N VAL A 345 -17.92 16.87 -4.98
CA VAL A 345 -17.54 17.75 -6.09
C VAL A 345 -18.15 19.14 -5.93
N ARG A 346 -19.44 19.23 -5.59
CA ARG A 346 -20.13 20.51 -5.34
C ARG A 346 -19.45 21.28 -4.21
N MET A 347 -19.15 20.64 -3.08
CA MET A 347 -18.42 21.29 -1.98
C MET A 347 -17.06 21.82 -2.44
N ILE A 348 -16.28 21.03 -3.18
CA ILE A 348 -14.96 21.44 -3.70
C ILE A 348 -15.09 22.61 -4.67
N SER A 349 -16.09 22.60 -5.56
CA SER A 349 -16.31 23.69 -6.54
C SER A 349 -16.63 25.03 -5.88
N THR A 350 -17.16 25.03 -4.66
CA THR A 350 -17.39 26.25 -3.88
C THR A 350 -16.14 26.76 -3.15
N SER A 351 -15.08 25.96 -3.09
CA SER A 351 -13.80 26.37 -2.50
C SER A 351 -13.06 27.33 -3.42
N LYS A 352 -12.77 28.53 -2.92
CA LYS A 352 -12.09 29.58 -3.70
C LYS A 352 -10.59 29.34 -3.87
N ASN A 353 -10.01 28.40 -3.12
CA ASN A 353 -8.57 28.13 -3.14
C ASN A 353 -8.17 26.99 -4.11
N GLY A 354 -9.15 26.35 -4.76
CA GLY A 354 -8.92 25.23 -5.69
C GLY A 354 -8.67 23.88 -5.01
N TRP A 355 -8.79 23.77 -3.69
CA TRP A 355 -8.53 22.56 -2.91
C TRP A 355 -9.78 22.04 -2.18
N PRO A 356 -9.84 20.74 -1.85
CA PRO A 356 -8.90 19.67 -2.20
C PRO A 356 -8.93 19.29 -3.69
N HIS A 357 -7.79 18.83 -4.23
CA HIS A 357 -7.76 18.18 -5.55
C HIS A 357 -8.30 16.77 -5.45
N LEU A 358 -9.23 16.43 -6.34
CA LEU A 358 -9.94 15.16 -6.32
C LEU A 358 -9.38 14.17 -7.36
N ILE A 359 -9.17 12.93 -6.94
CA ILE A 359 -8.81 11.79 -7.78
C ILE A 359 -9.82 10.67 -7.52
N TRP A 360 -10.53 10.25 -8.56
CA TRP A 360 -11.43 9.09 -8.51
C TRP A 360 -10.66 7.80 -8.82
N LEU A 361 -10.84 6.78 -7.99
CA LEU A 361 -10.30 5.44 -8.20
C LEU A 361 -11.34 4.56 -8.89
N SER A 362 -11.02 4.05 -10.09
CA SER A 362 -11.86 3.06 -10.75
C SER A 362 -11.83 1.71 -10.01
N THR A 363 -12.86 0.90 -10.22
CA THR A 363 -12.88 -0.47 -9.73
C THR A 363 -12.01 -1.37 -10.62
N HIS A 364 -11.28 -2.27 -9.98
CA HIS A 364 -10.37 -3.22 -10.62
C HIS A 364 -11.16 -4.36 -11.30
N SER A 365 -10.55 -5.12 -12.21
CA SER A 365 -11.21 -6.28 -12.80
C SER A 365 -11.48 -7.39 -11.77
N MET A 366 -12.58 -8.12 -11.96
CA MET A 366 -12.90 -9.36 -11.26
C MET A 366 -11.93 -10.49 -11.65
N GLY A 367 -11.42 -11.20 -10.64
CA GLY A 367 -10.63 -12.41 -10.83
C GLY A 367 -11.46 -13.70 -10.82
N PRO A 368 -10.87 -14.85 -11.24
CA PRO A 368 -11.59 -16.11 -11.41
C PRO A 368 -12.06 -16.76 -10.12
N LEU A 369 -11.63 -16.26 -8.96
CA LEU A 369 -12.03 -16.73 -7.63
C LEU A 369 -13.26 -16.00 -7.08
N LYS A 370 -13.85 -15.08 -7.85
CA LYS A 370 -15.06 -14.39 -7.44
C LYS A 370 -16.18 -15.43 -7.33
N PRO A 371 -16.96 -15.45 -6.24
CA PRO A 371 -18.06 -16.39 -6.14
C PRO A 371 -19.09 -16.19 -7.25
N ILE A 372 -19.59 -17.29 -7.81
CA ILE A 372 -20.49 -17.36 -8.97
C ILE A 372 -21.73 -16.49 -8.76
N SER A 373 -22.26 -16.47 -7.54
CA SER A 373 -23.42 -15.66 -7.17
C SER A 373 -23.24 -14.15 -7.40
N TYR A 374 -21.99 -13.67 -7.50
CA TYR A 374 -21.69 -12.26 -7.77
C TYR A 374 -21.33 -11.98 -9.23
N HIS A 375 -21.23 -12.98 -10.11
CA HIS A 375 -20.75 -12.76 -11.49
C HIS A 375 -21.68 -11.86 -12.29
N ARG A 376 -22.99 -11.91 -12.05
CA ARG A 376 -23.97 -11.05 -12.73
C ARG A 376 -23.78 -9.59 -12.35
N ASP A 377 -23.83 -9.30 -11.05
CA ASP A 377 -23.90 -7.91 -10.55
C ASP A 377 -22.51 -7.30 -10.27
N GLN A 378 -21.47 -8.13 -10.21
CA GLN A 378 -20.09 -7.73 -9.89
C GLN A 378 -19.06 -8.35 -10.85
N GLY A 379 -19.50 -8.82 -12.01
CA GLY A 379 -18.63 -9.28 -13.09
C GLY A 379 -17.96 -8.14 -13.85
N ASN A 380 -17.00 -8.49 -14.70
CA ASN A 380 -16.24 -7.51 -15.49
C ASN A 380 -17.12 -6.62 -16.36
N SER A 381 -18.22 -7.14 -16.94
CA SER A 381 -19.16 -6.30 -17.69
C SER A 381 -19.82 -5.22 -16.84
N ALA A 382 -20.26 -5.56 -15.62
CA ALA A 382 -20.87 -4.60 -14.70
C ALA A 382 -19.84 -3.58 -14.19
N ILE A 383 -18.62 -4.04 -13.90
CA ILE A 383 -17.51 -3.19 -13.47
C ILE A 383 -17.10 -2.20 -14.56
N THR A 384 -16.94 -2.65 -15.81
CA THR A 384 -16.56 -1.79 -16.93
C THR A 384 -17.64 -0.73 -17.19
N SER A 385 -18.91 -1.12 -17.26
CA SER A 385 -20.02 -0.16 -17.41
C SER A 385 -20.06 0.87 -16.27
N PHE A 386 -19.84 0.44 -15.02
CA PHE A 386 -19.74 1.33 -13.88
C PHE A 386 -18.56 2.30 -13.99
N ASN A 387 -17.37 1.80 -14.33
CA ASN A 387 -16.17 2.61 -14.49
C ASN A 387 -16.33 3.64 -15.60
N GLU A 388 -16.92 3.27 -16.75
CA GLU A 388 -17.18 4.17 -17.88
C GLU A 388 -18.11 5.32 -17.50
N ASN A 389 -19.22 5.01 -16.81
CA ASN A 389 -20.18 6.03 -16.34
C ASN A 389 -19.53 7.01 -15.35
N LEU A 390 -18.74 6.51 -14.40
CA LEU A 390 -18.02 7.36 -13.44
C LEU A 390 -16.91 8.16 -14.12
N ALA A 391 -16.19 7.58 -15.09
CA ALA A 391 -15.15 8.27 -15.83
C ALA A 391 -15.73 9.41 -16.67
N LYS A 392 -16.88 9.20 -17.32
CA LYS A 392 -17.61 10.25 -18.04
C LYS A 392 -17.97 11.42 -17.11
N TYR A 393 -18.59 11.13 -15.97
CA TYR A 393 -18.90 12.15 -14.97
C TYR A 393 -17.64 12.89 -14.48
N CYS A 394 -16.55 12.16 -14.22
CA CYS A 394 -15.29 12.75 -13.78
C CYS A 394 -14.69 13.68 -14.84
N GLN A 395 -14.72 13.28 -16.12
CA GLN A 395 -14.25 14.11 -17.23
C GLN A 395 -15.05 15.41 -17.35
N GLU A 396 -16.38 15.35 -17.28
CA GLU A 396 -17.27 16.52 -17.32
C GLU A 396 -17.03 17.49 -16.16
N ASN A 397 -16.49 17.01 -15.04
CA ASN A 397 -16.22 17.78 -13.82
C ASN A 397 -14.71 18.02 -13.57
N ASN A 398 -13.84 17.78 -14.54
CA ASN A 398 -12.38 17.95 -14.44
C ASN A 398 -11.73 17.19 -13.26
N ILE A 399 -12.23 15.99 -12.95
CA ILE A 399 -11.72 15.11 -11.90
C ILE A 399 -10.76 14.10 -12.53
N ALA A 400 -9.57 13.96 -11.94
CA ALA A 400 -8.61 12.97 -12.40
C ALA A 400 -9.10 11.55 -12.08
N VAL A 401 -8.96 10.62 -13.03
CA VAL A 401 -9.34 9.21 -12.83
C VAL A 401 -8.09 8.35 -12.82
N PHE A 402 -7.88 7.61 -11.73
CA PHE A 402 -6.93 6.51 -11.68
C PHE A 402 -7.65 5.24 -12.12
N ASP A 403 -7.50 4.85 -13.39
CA ASP A 403 -8.05 3.59 -13.88
C ASP A 403 -7.11 2.42 -13.60
N SER A 404 -7.60 1.39 -12.92
CA SER A 404 -6.80 0.21 -12.57
C SER A 404 -7.36 -1.11 -13.11
N PHE A 405 -8.41 -1.04 -13.93
CA PHE A 405 -9.05 -2.23 -14.48
C PHE A 405 -8.08 -3.06 -15.35
N ASN A 406 -7.39 -2.42 -16.29
CA ASN A 406 -6.42 -3.10 -17.15
C ASN A 406 -5.25 -3.70 -16.34
N MET A 407 -4.74 -2.94 -15.37
CA MET A 407 -3.66 -3.39 -14.47
C MET A 407 -3.97 -4.66 -13.67
N THR A 408 -5.24 -5.05 -13.57
CA THR A 408 -5.68 -6.17 -12.74
C THR A 408 -6.22 -7.34 -13.54
N THR A 409 -6.39 -7.15 -14.86
CA THR A 409 -6.84 -8.19 -15.78
C THR A 409 -5.74 -9.24 -15.93
N GLY A 410 -6.11 -10.53 -15.80
CA GLY A 410 -5.15 -11.63 -15.88
C GLY A 410 -4.18 -11.72 -14.69
N VAL A 411 -4.50 -11.07 -13.56
CA VAL A 411 -3.67 -11.12 -12.34
C VAL A 411 -4.36 -11.97 -11.27
N HIS A 412 -3.58 -12.74 -10.52
CA HIS A 412 -4.10 -13.46 -9.36
C HIS A 412 -4.59 -12.50 -8.27
N SER A 413 -5.87 -12.62 -7.93
CA SER A 413 -6.46 -12.08 -6.70
C SER A 413 -6.69 -13.21 -5.70
N PHE A 414 -6.82 -12.89 -4.42
CA PHE A 414 -7.00 -13.91 -3.38
C PHE A 414 -8.43 -14.44 -3.32
N ASP A 415 -9.42 -13.60 -3.62
CA ASP A 415 -10.85 -13.92 -3.49
C ASP A 415 -11.68 -13.48 -4.71
N GLY A 416 -11.01 -13.16 -5.81
CA GLY A 416 -11.65 -12.61 -7.02
C GLY A 416 -11.92 -11.11 -6.97
N THR A 417 -11.60 -10.44 -5.86
CA THR A 417 -11.85 -9.00 -5.65
C THR A 417 -10.59 -8.26 -5.21
N HIS A 418 -9.85 -8.82 -4.25
CA HIS A 418 -8.69 -8.18 -3.64
C HIS A 418 -7.38 -8.71 -4.20
N PHE A 419 -6.49 -7.79 -4.57
CA PHE A 419 -5.14 -8.07 -5.05
C PHE A 419 -4.10 -7.84 -3.96
N GLY A 420 -2.95 -8.51 -4.11
CA GLY A 420 -1.84 -8.47 -3.17
C GLY A 420 -0.95 -7.25 -3.29
N ILE A 421 0.20 -7.35 -2.63
CA ILE A 421 1.15 -6.23 -2.52
C ILE A 421 1.63 -5.79 -3.90
N GLY A 422 1.84 -6.72 -4.83
CA GLY A 422 2.44 -6.41 -6.14
C GLY A 422 1.63 -5.39 -6.94
N VAL A 423 0.32 -5.63 -7.10
CA VAL A 423 -0.59 -4.70 -7.78
C VAL A 423 -0.65 -3.38 -7.03
N ASN A 424 -0.95 -3.41 -5.73
CA ASN A 424 -1.20 -2.18 -4.97
C ASN A 424 0.05 -1.30 -4.85
N MET A 425 1.25 -1.88 -4.76
CA MET A 425 2.51 -1.14 -4.82
C MET A 425 2.69 -0.44 -6.16
N MET A 426 2.43 -1.12 -7.28
CA MET A 426 2.50 -0.50 -8.60
C MET A 426 1.48 0.63 -8.75
N LYS A 427 0.27 0.48 -8.21
CA LYS A 427 -0.73 1.55 -8.19
C LYS A 427 -0.20 2.80 -7.49
N VAL A 428 0.47 2.63 -6.34
CA VAL A 428 1.09 3.74 -5.62
C VAL A 428 2.24 4.36 -6.38
N GLN A 429 3.10 3.57 -7.01
CA GLN A 429 4.17 4.11 -7.83
C GLN A 429 3.61 5.01 -8.95
N ILE A 430 2.57 4.56 -9.66
CA ILE A 430 1.90 5.37 -10.69
C ILE A 430 1.25 6.63 -10.09
N LEU A 431 0.61 6.52 -8.93
CA LEU A 431 0.03 7.67 -8.25
C LEU A 431 1.10 8.71 -7.90
N LEU A 432 2.26 8.29 -7.38
CA LEU A 432 3.37 9.19 -7.06
C LEU A 432 3.94 9.84 -8.34
N ASN A 433 4.04 9.13 -9.45
CA ASN A 433 4.40 9.71 -10.75
C ASN A 433 3.38 10.80 -11.18
N TYR A 434 2.08 10.54 -11.01
CA TYR A 434 1.05 11.54 -11.29
C TYR A 434 1.14 12.76 -10.37
N LEU A 435 1.36 12.56 -9.08
CA LEU A 435 1.50 13.66 -8.12
C LEU A 435 2.77 14.48 -8.41
N GLU A 436 3.87 13.83 -8.80
CA GLU A 436 5.07 14.52 -9.28
C GLU A 436 4.74 15.36 -10.53
N GLU A 437 4.13 14.77 -11.55
CA GLU A 437 3.74 15.49 -12.77
C GLU A 437 2.82 16.68 -12.49
N LYS A 438 1.81 16.48 -11.63
CA LYS A 438 0.77 17.48 -11.34
C LYS A 438 1.28 18.67 -10.53
N TYR A 439 2.25 18.46 -9.65
CA TYR A 439 2.73 19.46 -8.68
C TYR A 439 4.20 19.83 -8.86
N SER A 440 4.87 19.37 -9.92
CA SER A 440 6.16 19.90 -10.31
C SER A 440 6.02 21.35 -10.79
N PRO A 441 6.96 22.25 -10.46
CA PRO A 441 7.04 23.56 -11.11
C PRO A 441 7.13 23.37 -12.63
N GLN A 442 6.32 24.12 -13.38
CA GLN A 442 6.42 24.17 -14.85
C GLN A 442 7.64 24.96 -15.28
#